data_AF-A0A959NPI5-F1
#
_entry.id   AF-A0A959NPI5-F1
#
_cell.length_a   1.000
_cell.length_b   1.000
_cell.length_c   1.000
_cell.angle_alpha   90.00
_cell.angle_beta   90.00
_cell.angle_gamma   90.00
#
_symmetry.space_group_name_H-M   'P 1'
#
loop_
_entity.id
_entity.type
_entity.pdbx_description
1 polymer ?
#
loop_
_entity_poly.entity_id
_entity_poly.type
_entity_poly.pdbx_seq_one_letter_code
_entity_poly.pdbx_strand_id
1 'polypeptide(L)'
;MKKIIIPFLFCTSFLMAQENQGQGIELPDFVITGKENVSVPKMDKSKPDLIPLLSKDFFTPTNISDEQTDIKLPELENKIMNIPSYRQKTNALLRLNAGLHTWPSGEFYYNDWKDNFSYSANIFGLNELEYVKKAGLSHAGLGLGSKYFIRNDADFLPGLEIDLNGKYLYESFNFYGSQNPNIDRKTNNGYAELGFNFVTDHYRKFGITFHDKYYNQKDDAISENIFGTQAYVALKIMDFDFKIEGSFKNQTITSDLYTKGNNYYFNTKATLGVKPFSFMNIKGGIYLAESEGNTFFAPHAYGS
;
A
#
# COMPACT_ATOMS: atom_id res chain seq x y z
N MET A 1 36.11 -28.22 15.28
CA MET A 1 34.90 -28.95 15.71
C MET A 1 33.67 -28.26 15.11
N LYS A 2 32.83 -29.07 14.46
CA LYS A 2 31.44 -28.87 13.99
C LYS A 2 31.08 -27.58 13.23
N LYS A 3 31.17 -27.69 11.90
CA LYS A 3 30.33 -26.98 10.93
C LYS A 3 28.96 -27.67 10.92
N ILE A 4 27.86 -26.93 11.03
CA ILE A 4 26.51 -27.46 10.82
C ILE A 4 26.09 -27.05 9.41
N ILE A 5 26.05 -28.06 8.53
CA ILE A 5 25.42 -28.05 7.22
C ILE A 5 24.03 -28.64 7.45
N ILE A 6 22.97 -27.94 7.04
CA ILE A 6 21.62 -28.50 6.90
C ILE A 6 21.38 -28.68 5.40
N PRO A 7 21.32 -29.92 4.89
CA PRO A 7 20.72 -30.21 3.60
C PRO A 7 19.35 -30.91 3.79
N PHE A 8 18.63 -31.06 2.66
CA PHE A 8 17.45 -31.92 2.48
C PHE A 8 16.12 -31.33 3.03
N LEU A 9 14.97 -31.40 2.36
CA LEU A 9 14.50 -32.23 1.26
C LEU A 9 13.06 -31.78 0.95
N PHE A 10 12.69 -31.50 -0.29
CA PHE A 10 11.35 -31.81 -0.86
C PHE A 10 11.33 -31.53 -2.38
N CYS A 11 12.16 -32.28 -3.10
CA CYS A 11 12.03 -32.49 -4.55
C CYS A 11 12.05 -34.00 -4.79
N THR A 12 10.92 -34.66 -4.59
CA THR A 12 10.69 -36.02 -5.10
C THR A 12 9.34 -36.05 -5.80
N SER A 13 9.41 -35.76 -7.09
CA SER A 13 8.49 -36.18 -8.14
C SER A 13 8.16 -37.67 -8.01
N PHE A 14 6.91 -37.99 -7.70
CA PHE A 14 6.33 -39.30 -7.99
C PHE A 14 5.54 -39.20 -9.28
N LEU A 15 6.20 -39.57 -10.38
CA LEU A 15 5.56 -40.02 -11.60
C LEU A 15 5.03 -41.43 -11.32
N MET A 16 3.71 -41.61 -11.29
CA MET A 16 3.10 -42.93 -11.45
C MET A 16 2.34 -42.95 -12.78
N ALA A 17 2.89 -43.71 -13.71
CA ALA A 17 2.18 -44.21 -14.88
C ALA A 17 1.30 -45.38 -14.43
N GLN A 18 0.02 -45.36 -14.77
CA GLN A 18 -0.85 -46.52 -14.71
C GLN A 18 -1.35 -46.82 -16.11
N GLU A 19 -1.03 -48.02 -16.57
CA GLU A 19 -1.48 -48.62 -17.82
C GLU A 19 -3.00 -48.86 -17.82
N ASN A 20 -3.60 -48.64 -18.98
CA ASN A 20 -4.98 -48.96 -19.29
C ASN A 20 -5.23 -50.47 -19.28
N GLN A 21 -6.29 -50.92 -18.59
CA GLN A 21 -7.02 -52.14 -18.95
C GLN A 21 -8.46 -52.11 -18.39
N GLY A 22 -9.45 -52.31 -19.28
CA GLY A 22 -10.78 -52.80 -18.91
C GLY A 22 -11.95 -51.81 -19.06
N GLN A 23 -12.58 -51.80 -20.24
CA GLN A 23 -13.94 -51.30 -20.44
C GLN A 23 -14.94 -52.14 -19.63
N GLY A 24 -15.69 -51.49 -18.74
CA GLY A 24 -16.93 -51.97 -18.16
C GLY A 24 -17.89 -50.79 -18.06
N ILE A 25 -18.80 -50.68 -19.02
CA ILE A 25 -19.85 -49.65 -19.06
C ILE A 25 -20.99 -50.14 -18.17
N GLU A 26 -21.18 -49.49 -17.03
CA GLU A 26 -22.46 -49.41 -16.33
C GLU A 26 -22.63 -47.97 -15.80
N LEU A 27 -23.82 -47.39 -15.99
CA LEU A 27 -24.24 -46.07 -15.53
C LEU A 27 -25.63 -46.25 -14.86
N PRO A 28 -26.06 -45.38 -13.93
CA PRO A 28 -25.58 -45.29 -12.54
C PRO A 28 -26.76 -45.28 -11.53
N ASP A 29 -26.50 -45.56 -10.24
CA ASP A 29 -27.40 -45.14 -9.15
C ASP A 29 -26.73 -44.07 -8.28
N PHE A 30 -27.47 -43.00 -8.06
CA PHE A 30 -27.02 -41.65 -7.71
C PHE A 30 -26.52 -41.50 -6.27
N VAL A 31 -25.37 -40.85 -6.05
CA VAL A 31 -25.10 -40.05 -4.85
C VAL A 31 -24.31 -38.79 -5.24
N ILE A 32 -24.80 -37.65 -4.75
CA ILE A 32 -24.40 -36.28 -5.07
C ILE A 32 -22.94 -36.01 -4.67
N THR A 33 -22.01 -35.97 -5.63
CA THR A 33 -20.81 -35.13 -5.49
C THR A 33 -21.15 -33.78 -6.09
N GLY A 34 -21.49 -32.81 -5.25
CA GLY A 34 -21.61 -31.42 -5.67
C GLY A 34 -20.27 -30.98 -6.27
N LYS A 35 -20.15 -31.02 -7.60
CA LYS A 35 -19.12 -30.27 -8.29
C LYS A 35 -19.53 -28.82 -8.14
N GLU A 36 -18.88 -28.11 -7.22
CA GLU A 36 -18.92 -26.66 -7.20
C GLU A 36 -18.37 -26.20 -8.55
N ASN A 37 -19.27 -25.86 -9.47
CA ASN A 37 -18.91 -25.22 -10.71
C ASN A 37 -18.41 -23.84 -10.31
N VAL A 38 -17.08 -23.71 -10.18
CA VAL A 38 -16.43 -22.41 -10.15
C VAL A 38 -16.61 -21.83 -11.54
N SER A 39 -17.75 -21.19 -11.74
CA SER A 39 -17.97 -20.27 -12.84
C SER A 39 -16.95 -19.17 -12.65
N VAL A 40 -15.82 -19.27 -13.36
CA VAL A 40 -14.91 -18.13 -13.49
C VAL A 40 -15.74 -17.08 -14.23
N PRO A 41 -16.14 -15.98 -13.59
CA PRO A 41 -16.89 -14.95 -14.27
C PRO A 41 -16.03 -14.49 -15.43
N LYS A 42 -16.59 -14.52 -16.65
CA LYS A 42 -15.93 -14.02 -17.84
C LYS A 42 -15.80 -12.51 -17.65
N MET A 43 -14.66 -12.09 -17.10
CA MET A 43 -14.34 -10.68 -16.95
C MET A 43 -14.26 -10.06 -18.34
N ASP A 44 -14.73 -8.82 -18.47
CA ASP A 44 -14.55 -8.07 -19.70
C ASP A 44 -13.09 -8.10 -20.10
N LYS A 45 -12.84 -8.35 -21.38
CA LYS A 45 -11.47 -8.38 -21.92
C LYS A 45 -10.79 -7.08 -21.51
N SER A 46 -9.69 -7.19 -20.76
CA SER A 46 -8.84 -6.04 -20.46
C SER A 46 -8.45 -5.42 -21.78
N LYS A 47 -8.96 -4.21 -22.05
CA LYS A 47 -8.42 -3.41 -23.13
C LYS A 47 -7.04 -2.96 -22.67
N PRO A 48 -6.03 -2.95 -23.55
CA PRO A 48 -4.75 -2.35 -23.20
C PRO A 48 -5.00 -0.93 -22.71
N ASP A 49 -4.56 -0.62 -21.50
CA ASP A 49 -4.65 0.74 -21.01
C ASP A 49 -3.69 1.59 -21.85
N LEU A 50 -4.23 2.64 -22.44
CA LEU A 50 -3.44 3.57 -23.23
C LEU A 50 -2.59 4.36 -22.24
N ILE A 51 -1.33 3.96 -22.07
CA ILE A 51 -0.38 4.66 -21.19
C ILE A 51 -0.13 6.04 -21.81
N PRO A 52 -0.69 7.11 -21.24
CA PRO A 52 -0.43 8.44 -21.77
C PRO A 52 1.02 8.82 -21.41
N LEU A 53 1.72 9.49 -22.32
CA LEU A 53 3.08 10.04 -22.08
C LEU A 53 3.15 10.98 -20.86
N LEU A 54 2.00 11.45 -20.42
CA LEU A 54 1.78 12.37 -19.31
C LEU A 54 0.68 11.75 -18.45
N SER A 55 0.87 11.67 -17.13
CA SER A 55 -0.14 11.05 -16.26
C SER A 55 -1.51 11.72 -16.45
N LYS A 56 -2.59 11.02 -16.10
CA LYS A 56 -3.94 11.61 -16.12
C LYS A 56 -3.99 12.91 -15.28
N ASP A 57 -3.15 12.99 -14.25
CA ASP A 57 -2.98 14.15 -13.37
C ASP A 57 -2.32 15.35 -14.06
N PHE A 58 -1.56 15.14 -15.13
CA PHE A 58 -1.04 16.24 -15.97
C PHE A 58 -2.16 16.88 -16.80
N PHE A 59 -3.13 16.09 -17.27
CA PHE A 59 -4.23 16.56 -18.12
C PHE A 59 -5.48 16.98 -17.34
N THR A 60 -5.58 16.55 -16.09
CA THR A 60 -6.54 17.08 -15.14
C THR A 60 -5.76 17.93 -14.15
N PRO A 61 -5.51 19.22 -14.44
CA PRO A 61 -5.04 20.11 -13.39
C PRO A 61 -6.05 20.01 -12.26
N THR A 62 -5.65 19.38 -11.15
CA THR A 62 -6.35 19.52 -9.89
C THR A 62 -6.42 21.00 -9.66
N ASN A 63 -7.63 21.57 -9.76
CA ASN A 63 -7.87 22.97 -9.52
C ASN A 63 -7.13 23.34 -8.22
N ILE A 64 -6.08 24.15 -8.34
CA ILE A 64 -5.51 24.87 -7.21
C ILE A 64 -6.52 25.98 -6.93
N SER A 65 -7.66 25.60 -6.36
CA SER A 65 -8.52 26.55 -5.68
C SER A 65 -7.90 26.77 -4.30
N ASP A 66 -7.67 28.02 -3.95
CA ASP A 66 -7.11 28.52 -2.69
C ASP A 66 -7.93 28.17 -1.42
N GLU A 67 -8.75 27.11 -1.44
CA GLU A 67 -9.56 26.64 -0.31
C GLU A 67 -9.35 25.15 0.06
N GLN A 68 -8.33 24.48 -0.48
CA GLN A 68 -7.93 23.15 -0.01
C GLN A 68 -6.45 23.09 0.35
N THR A 69 -6.10 23.77 1.45
CA THR A 69 -5.00 23.35 2.33
C THR A 69 -5.47 22.28 3.33
N ASP A 70 -6.40 21.43 2.92
CA ASP A 70 -6.31 20.06 3.38
C ASP A 70 -5.08 19.50 2.69
N ILE A 71 -4.00 19.35 3.46
CA ILE A 71 -3.08 18.25 3.18
C ILE A 71 -3.98 17.02 3.20
N LYS A 72 -4.46 16.62 2.02
CA LYS A 72 -4.61 15.23 1.73
C LYS A 72 -3.24 14.67 2.05
N LEU A 73 -3.12 14.02 3.22
CA LEU A 73 -2.15 12.95 3.42
C LEU A 73 -2.06 12.30 2.05
N PRO A 74 -0.86 12.22 1.41
CA PRO A 74 -0.74 11.77 0.03
C PRO A 74 -1.73 10.65 -0.06
N GLU A 75 -2.83 10.87 -0.83
CA GLU A 75 -3.94 9.93 -0.81
C GLU A 75 -3.20 8.66 -1.05
N LEU A 76 -3.17 7.83 0.00
CA LEU A 76 -2.59 6.54 -0.15
C LEU A 76 -3.35 6.09 -1.39
N GLU A 77 -2.65 5.55 -2.38
CA GLU A 77 -3.22 4.34 -2.90
C GLU A 77 -3.32 3.41 -1.68
N ASN A 78 -4.39 3.66 -0.92
CA ASN A 78 -4.95 2.94 0.17
C ASN A 78 -5.70 1.82 -0.53
N LYS A 79 -4.99 1.14 -1.43
CA LYS A 79 -4.74 -0.26 -1.22
C LYS A 79 -3.83 -0.40 0.04
N ILE A 80 -4.19 0.11 1.23
CA ILE A 80 -4.78 -0.80 2.24
C ILE A 80 -5.62 -1.74 1.45
N MET A 81 -5.20 -3.00 1.31
CA MET A 81 -5.99 -4.04 0.65
C MET A 81 -7.39 -4.06 1.28
N ASN A 82 -8.24 -3.15 0.83
CA ASN A 82 -9.65 -3.11 1.07
C ASN A 82 -10.12 -4.12 0.06
N ILE A 83 -9.93 -5.38 0.44
CA ILE A 83 -10.76 -6.48 -0.01
C ILE A 83 -12.19 -5.94 0.18
N PRO A 84 -12.95 -5.70 -0.90
CA PRO A 84 -14.30 -5.17 -0.79
C PRO A 84 -15.07 -6.01 0.23
N SER A 85 -15.82 -5.38 1.14
CA SER A 85 -16.37 -6.02 2.36
C SER A 85 -17.19 -7.30 2.11
N TYR A 86 -17.66 -7.54 0.88
CA TYR A 86 -18.31 -8.78 0.47
C TYR A 86 -17.37 -9.98 0.21
N ARG A 87 -16.04 -9.77 0.23
CA ARG A 87 -14.99 -10.77 -0.07
C ARG A 87 -14.16 -11.19 1.14
N GLN A 88 -14.53 -10.75 2.36
CA GLN A 88 -13.85 -11.07 3.63
C GLN A 88 -14.07 -12.51 4.15
N LYS A 89 -14.65 -13.43 3.35
CA LYS A 89 -14.87 -14.83 3.78
C LYS A 89 -13.64 -15.73 3.60
N THR A 90 -12.63 -15.29 2.89
CA THR A 90 -11.44 -16.10 2.58
C THR A 90 -10.16 -15.32 2.90
N ASN A 91 -9.33 -15.90 3.76
CA ASN A 91 -8.03 -15.37 4.17
C ASN A 91 -7.02 -15.34 3.01
N ALA A 92 -7.28 -16.06 1.91
CA ALA A 92 -6.43 -16.10 0.74
C ALA A 92 -7.23 -15.82 -0.54
N LEU A 93 -6.63 -15.10 -1.49
CA LEU A 93 -7.17 -14.84 -2.81
C LEU A 93 -6.06 -14.94 -3.84
N LEU A 94 -6.25 -15.80 -4.84
CA LEU A 94 -5.40 -15.88 -6.03
C LEU A 94 -6.22 -15.43 -7.24
N ARG A 95 -5.67 -14.50 -8.00
CA ARG A 95 -6.17 -14.09 -9.31
C ARG A 95 -5.11 -14.38 -10.35
N LEU A 96 -5.51 -14.99 -11.44
CA LEU A 96 -4.67 -15.23 -12.60
C LEU A 96 -5.37 -14.63 -13.80
N ASN A 97 -4.65 -13.86 -14.60
CA ASN A 97 -5.15 -13.32 -15.84
C ASN A 97 -4.26 -13.78 -16.99
N ALA A 98 -4.87 -14.04 -18.13
CA ALA A 98 -4.18 -14.31 -19.38
C ALA A 98 -4.97 -13.66 -20.51
N GLY A 99 -4.28 -13.03 -21.45
CA GLY A 99 -4.89 -12.30 -22.54
C GLY A 99 -4.06 -12.37 -23.81
N LEU A 100 -4.64 -11.95 -24.93
CA LEU A 100 -3.95 -11.98 -26.24
C LEU A 100 -2.72 -11.07 -26.30
N HIS A 101 -2.70 -10.02 -25.47
CA HIS A 101 -1.61 -9.05 -25.37
C HIS A 101 -1.04 -8.97 -23.94
N THR A 102 -1.25 -10.00 -23.12
CA THR A 102 -0.70 -10.06 -21.76
C THR A 102 -0.10 -11.44 -21.51
N TRP A 103 1.14 -11.48 -21.03
CA TRP A 103 1.67 -12.70 -20.43
C TRP A 103 0.78 -13.08 -19.22
N PRO A 104 0.78 -14.35 -18.81
CA PRO A 104 0.14 -14.75 -17.56
C PRO A 104 0.55 -13.82 -16.43
N SER A 105 -0.43 -13.09 -15.91
CA SER A 105 -0.28 -12.18 -14.78
C SER A 105 -1.03 -12.75 -13.59
N GLY A 106 -0.62 -12.38 -12.38
CA GLY A 106 -1.23 -12.90 -11.18
C GLY A 106 -1.15 -11.95 -10.03
N GLU A 107 -2.14 -12.05 -9.15
CA GLU A 107 -2.19 -11.37 -7.87
C GLU A 107 -2.51 -12.41 -6.80
N PHE A 108 -1.68 -12.48 -5.78
CA PHE A 108 -1.92 -13.26 -4.58
C PHE A 108 -2.09 -12.30 -3.40
N TYR A 109 -3.12 -12.54 -2.61
CA TYR A 109 -3.40 -11.84 -1.37
C TYR A 109 -3.58 -12.88 -0.27
N TYR A 110 -2.96 -12.64 0.88
CA TYR A 110 -3.17 -13.40 2.08
C TYR A 110 -3.31 -12.45 3.26
N ASN A 111 -4.33 -12.66 4.08
CA ASN A 111 -4.54 -11.93 5.33
C ASN A 111 -5.04 -12.92 6.36
N ASP A 112 -4.50 -12.85 7.57
CA ASP A 112 -4.94 -13.70 8.65
C ASP A 112 -4.73 -13.02 9.99
N TRP A 113 -5.47 -13.49 10.99
CA TRP A 113 -5.55 -12.90 12.31
C TRP A 113 -5.47 -14.03 13.33
N LYS A 114 -4.46 -13.97 14.20
CA LYS A 114 -4.28 -14.92 15.28
C LYS A 114 -4.08 -14.16 16.58
N ASP A 115 -5.04 -14.31 17.49
CA ASP A 115 -5.05 -13.64 18.79
C ASP A 115 -4.86 -12.13 18.63
N ASN A 116 -3.74 -11.59 19.13
CA ASN A 116 -3.45 -10.16 19.03
C ASN A 116 -2.52 -9.81 17.85
N PHE A 117 -2.36 -10.71 16.87
CA PHE A 117 -1.47 -10.50 15.74
C PHE A 117 -2.26 -10.60 14.42
N SER A 118 -2.20 -9.55 13.61
CA SER A 118 -2.69 -9.55 12.23
C SER A 118 -1.51 -9.50 11.29
N TYR A 119 -1.59 -10.24 10.20
CA TYR A 119 -0.56 -10.21 9.16
C TYR A 119 -1.19 -10.31 7.78
N SER A 120 -0.52 -9.69 6.82
CA SER A 120 -0.95 -9.60 5.45
C SER A 120 0.23 -9.69 4.50
N ALA A 121 0.02 -10.36 3.38
CA ALA A 121 0.96 -10.46 2.28
C ALA A 121 0.22 -10.24 0.96
N ASN A 122 0.86 -9.54 0.04
CA ASN A 122 0.40 -9.38 -1.32
C ASN A 122 1.58 -9.52 -2.27
N ILE A 123 1.42 -10.32 -3.31
CA ILE A 123 2.37 -10.43 -4.40
C ILE A 123 1.59 -10.22 -5.68
N PHE A 124 2.09 -9.40 -6.59
CA PHE A 124 1.51 -9.27 -7.92
C PHE A 124 2.59 -9.15 -8.97
N GLY A 125 2.23 -9.55 -10.19
CA GLY A 125 3.07 -9.44 -11.36
C GLY A 125 2.20 -9.37 -12.60
N LEU A 126 2.48 -8.41 -13.45
CA LEU A 126 1.80 -8.15 -14.70
C LEU A 126 2.85 -7.81 -15.76
N ASN A 127 2.68 -8.39 -16.94
CA ASN A 127 3.55 -8.14 -18.08
C ASN A 127 2.68 -8.06 -19.33
N GLU A 128 2.50 -6.84 -19.82
CA GLU A 128 1.76 -6.52 -21.03
C GLU A 128 2.69 -6.54 -22.22
N LEU A 129 2.32 -7.34 -23.22
CA LEU A 129 3.02 -7.41 -24.48
C LEU A 129 2.79 -6.12 -25.28
N GLU A 130 3.77 -5.82 -26.13
CA GLU A 130 3.67 -4.72 -27.09
C GLU A 130 2.52 -4.97 -28.08
N TYR A 131 1.35 -4.39 -27.81
CA TYR A 131 0.22 -4.36 -28.76
C TYR A 131 0.43 -3.30 -29.85
N VAL A 132 1.30 -2.32 -29.57
CA VAL A 132 1.95 -1.43 -30.54
C VAL A 132 3.45 -1.41 -30.20
N LYS A 133 4.32 -1.26 -31.21
CA LYS A 133 5.78 -1.22 -31.05
C LYS A 133 6.16 -0.26 -29.91
N LYS A 134 6.92 -0.75 -28.92
CA LYS A 134 7.38 0.02 -27.75
C LYS A 134 6.28 0.47 -26.78
N ALA A 135 5.14 -0.23 -26.72
CA ALA A 135 4.08 -0.02 -25.72
C ALA A 135 4.07 -1.07 -24.59
N GLY A 136 5.16 -1.83 -24.42
CA GLY A 136 5.25 -2.87 -23.40
C GLY A 136 5.38 -2.31 -21.98
N LEU A 137 4.75 -2.99 -21.03
CA LEU A 137 4.75 -2.65 -19.60
C LEU A 137 4.97 -3.91 -18.77
N SER A 138 5.86 -3.83 -17.79
CA SER A 138 6.03 -4.86 -16.77
C SER A 138 5.95 -4.21 -15.39
N HIS A 139 5.14 -4.77 -14.52
CA HIS A 139 4.83 -4.23 -13.20
C HIS A 139 4.74 -5.39 -12.22
N ALA A 140 5.58 -5.39 -11.19
CA ALA A 140 5.61 -6.43 -10.19
C ALA A 140 5.85 -5.84 -8.81
N GLY A 141 5.23 -6.43 -7.79
CA GLY A 141 5.38 -5.92 -6.44
C GLY A 141 5.04 -6.93 -5.37
N LEU A 142 5.49 -6.58 -4.17
CA LEU A 142 5.32 -7.31 -2.94
C LEU A 142 4.90 -6.31 -1.86
N GLY A 143 3.90 -6.66 -1.07
CA GLY A 143 3.50 -5.96 0.14
C GLY A 143 3.45 -6.93 1.30
N LEU A 144 4.01 -6.54 2.44
CA LEU A 144 3.92 -7.24 3.71
C LEU A 144 3.41 -6.26 4.75
N GLY A 145 2.51 -6.69 5.62
CA GLY A 145 2.02 -5.90 6.73
C GLY A 145 1.81 -6.77 7.94
N SER A 146 2.12 -6.25 9.11
CA SER A 146 1.84 -6.90 10.39
C SER A 146 1.39 -5.86 11.41
N LYS A 147 0.41 -6.24 12.22
CA LYS A 147 -0.08 -5.44 13.34
C LYS A 147 -0.09 -6.31 14.58
N TYR A 148 0.53 -5.85 15.65
CA TYR A 148 0.49 -6.51 16.95
C TYR A 148 -0.20 -5.61 17.96
N PHE A 149 -1.18 -6.16 18.66
CA PHE A 149 -1.97 -5.44 19.65
C PHE A 149 -1.66 -5.96 21.05
N ILE A 150 -1.45 -5.06 22.00
CA ILE A 150 -1.44 -5.40 23.41
C ILE A 150 -2.84 -5.13 23.93
N ARG A 151 -3.42 -6.14 24.59
CA ARG A 151 -4.78 -6.03 25.13
C ARG A 151 -4.85 -4.90 26.17
N ASN A 152 -6.04 -4.30 26.29
CA ASN A 152 -6.27 -3.18 27.21
C ASN A 152 -6.19 -3.58 28.69
N ASP A 153 -6.28 -4.87 29.01
CA ASP A 153 -6.18 -5.45 30.35
C ASP A 153 -4.75 -5.89 30.71
N ALA A 154 -3.76 -5.63 29.85
CA ALA A 154 -2.37 -5.99 30.11
C ALA A 154 -1.70 -5.04 31.13
N ASP A 155 -0.86 -5.61 32.00
CA ASP A 155 -0.12 -4.84 33.02
C ASP A 155 0.97 -3.94 32.43
N PHE A 156 1.41 -4.20 31.20
CA PHE A 156 2.48 -3.49 30.51
C PHE A 156 2.02 -3.00 29.14
N LEU A 157 2.03 -1.68 28.93
CA LEU A 157 1.65 -0.98 27.69
C LEU A 157 0.24 -1.37 27.14
N PRO A 158 -0.82 -1.30 27.96
CA PRO A 158 -2.17 -1.64 27.52
C PRO A 158 -2.62 -0.76 26.35
N GLY A 159 -3.22 -1.39 25.34
CA GLY A 159 -3.74 -0.72 24.16
C GLY A 159 -2.69 -0.25 23.16
N LEU A 160 -1.44 -0.71 23.28
CA LEU A 160 -0.42 -0.48 22.27
C LEU A 160 -0.69 -1.33 21.02
N GLU A 161 -0.77 -0.67 19.87
CA GLU A 161 -0.72 -1.25 18.52
C GLU A 161 0.67 -0.96 17.93
N ILE A 162 1.35 -2.01 17.48
CA ILE A 162 2.61 -1.94 16.76
C ILE A 162 2.32 -2.31 15.31
N ASP A 163 2.60 -1.38 14.40
CA ASP A 163 2.40 -1.52 12.96
C ASP A 163 3.75 -1.69 12.28
N LEU A 164 3.92 -2.72 11.46
CA LEU A 164 5.09 -2.88 10.59
C LEU A 164 4.62 -3.18 9.18
N ASN A 165 4.89 -2.27 8.24
CA ASN A 165 4.48 -2.41 6.85
C ASN A 165 5.70 -2.26 5.93
N GLY A 166 5.73 -3.04 4.86
CA GLY A 166 6.76 -3.00 3.84
C GLY A 166 6.16 -3.20 2.46
N LYS A 167 6.58 -2.43 1.47
CA LYS A 167 6.19 -2.61 0.07
C LYS A 167 7.40 -2.46 -0.83
N TYR A 168 7.42 -3.23 -1.90
CA TYR A 168 8.38 -3.09 -2.98
C TYR A 168 7.63 -3.18 -4.30
N LEU A 169 7.94 -2.26 -5.21
CA LEU A 169 7.35 -2.19 -6.52
C LEU A 169 8.46 -1.97 -7.55
N TYR A 170 8.46 -2.81 -8.57
CA TYR A 170 9.29 -2.72 -9.75
C TYR A 170 8.41 -2.43 -10.96
N GLU A 171 8.80 -1.43 -11.74
CA GLU A 171 8.12 -1.11 -12.99
C GLU A 171 9.14 -0.96 -14.11
N SER A 172 8.75 -1.42 -15.29
CA SER A 172 9.49 -1.24 -16.53
C SER A 172 8.52 -0.90 -17.64
N PHE A 173 8.75 0.20 -18.34
CA PHE A 173 7.91 0.56 -19.46
C PHE A 173 8.71 1.20 -20.59
N ASN A 174 8.23 1.00 -21.80
CA ASN A 174 8.81 1.56 -23.01
C ASN A 174 8.14 2.91 -23.32
N PHE A 175 8.91 3.88 -23.82
CA PHE A 175 8.37 5.20 -24.15
C PHE A 175 7.68 5.23 -25.52
N TYR A 176 6.49 4.63 -25.61
CA TYR A 176 5.67 4.73 -26.80
C TYR A 176 5.37 6.20 -27.15
N GLY A 177 5.68 6.61 -28.38
CA GLY A 177 5.44 7.99 -28.86
C GLY A 177 6.45 9.04 -28.42
N SER A 178 7.54 8.67 -27.72
CA SER A 178 8.66 9.57 -27.40
C SER A 178 9.62 9.75 -28.57
N GLN A 179 10.42 10.82 -28.56
CA GLN A 179 11.52 11.04 -29.51
C GLN A 179 12.59 9.93 -29.44
N ASN A 180 12.72 9.27 -28.28
CA ASN A 180 13.66 8.16 -28.07
C ASN A 180 12.91 6.88 -27.62
N PRO A 181 12.15 6.23 -28.50
CA PRO A 181 11.32 5.07 -28.15
C PRO A 181 12.14 3.79 -27.85
N ASN A 182 13.47 3.84 -28.02
CA ASN A 182 14.36 2.71 -27.76
C ASN A 182 14.85 2.63 -26.32
N ILE A 183 14.56 3.65 -25.50
CA ILE A 183 14.89 3.66 -24.08
C ILE A 183 13.74 3.00 -23.31
N ASP A 184 14.10 2.13 -22.37
CA ASP A 184 13.14 1.50 -21.46
C ASP A 184 13.38 2.12 -20.07
N ARG A 185 12.35 2.68 -19.43
CA ARG A 185 12.45 3.22 -18.07
C ARG A 185 12.22 2.13 -17.05
N LYS A 186 13.09 2.07 -16.05
CA LYS A 186 13.01 1.07 -14.97
C LYS A 186 13.05 1.75 -13.62
N THR A 187 11.96 1.64 -12.88
CA THR A 187 11.80 2.22 -11.55
C THR A 187 11.75 1.12 -10.49
N ASN A 188 12.29 1.44 -9.31
CA ASN A 188 12.23 0.62 -8.12
C ASN A 188 11.74 1.51 -6.98
N ASN A 189 10.62 1.13 -6.38
CA ASN A 189 10.00 1.84 -5.27
C ASN A 189 10.01 0.93 -4.05
N GLY A 190 10.62 1.37 -2.96
CA GLY A 190 10.59 0.72 -1.66
C GLY A 190 9.80 1.57 -0.66
N TYR A 191 9.05 0.91 0.21
CA TYR A 191 8.38 1.52 1.34
C TYR A 191 8.60 0.66 2.58
N ALA A 192 8.95 1.30 3.69
CA ALA A 192 8.93 0.69 5.01
C ALA A 192 8.24 1.63 5.99
N GLU A 193 7.50 1.08 6.95
CA GLU A 193 6.79 1.84 7.98
C GLU A 193 6.80 1.07 9.30
N LEU A 194 7.03 1.81 10.38
CA LEU A 194 6.95 1.33 11.76
C LEU A 194 6.11 2.30 12.57
N GLY A 195 4.96 1.86 13.07
CA GLY A 195 4.04 2.63 13.89
C GLY A 195 3.93 2.09 15.30
N PHE A 196 3.77 3.00 16.26
CA PHE A 196 3.41 2.71 17.65
C PHE A 196 2.23 3.59 18.01
N ASN A 197 1.07 2.98 18.21
CA ASN A 197 -0.19 3.67 18.48
C ASN A 197 -0.75 3.20 19.83
N PHE A 198 -0.89 4.09 20.79
CA PHE A 198 -1.55 3.79 22.05
C PHE A 198 -3.01 4.20 21.95
N VAL A 199 -3.87 3.19 21.84
CA VAL A 199 -5.33 3.31 21.70
C VAL A 199 -5.99 2.64 22.90
N THR A 200 -5.55 3.02 24.10
CA THR A 200 -6.01 2.42 25.36
C THR A 200 -7.47 2.77 25.68
N ASP A 201 -7.96 3.93 25.22
CA ASP A 201 -9.29 4.44 25.55
C ASP A 201 -9.80 5.45 24.49
N HIS A 202 -11.11 5.74 24.50
CA HIS A 202 -11.71 6.82 23.71
C HIS A 202 -11.15 8.20 24.09
N TYR A 203 -10.69 8.38 25.33
CA TYR A 203 -10.30 9.70 25.86
C TYR A 203 -8.85 10.10 25.57
N ARG A 204 -7.94 9.15 25.34
CA ARG A 204 -6.51 9.43 25.16
C ARG A 204 -5.96 8.55 24.05
N LYS A 205 -5.38 9.19 23.05
CA LYS A 205 -4.68 8.51 21.96
C LYS A 205 -3.38 9.22 21.69
N PHE A 206 -2.31 8.47 21.51
CA PHE A 206 -1.06 9.03 21.06
C PHE A 206 -0.35 8.01 20.19
N GLY A 207 0.43 8.50 19.24
CA GLY A 207 1.15 7.60 18.36
C GLY A 207 2.31 8.28 17.68
N ILE A 208 3.23 7.45 17.23
CA ILE A 208 4.38 7.84 16.43
C ILE A 208 4.57 6.82 15.31
N THR A 209 4.79 7.31 14.10
CA THR A 209 5.00 6.50 12.90
C THR A 209 6.23 6.99 12.18
N PHE A 210 7.14 6.06 11.91
CA PHE A 210 8.31 6.27 11.07
C PHE A 210 8.03 5.62 9.72
N HIS A 211 8.41 6.28 8.63
CA HIS A 211 8.34 5.69 7.31
C HIS A 211 9.55 6.08 6.48
N ASP A 212 9.90 5.21 5.54
CA ASP A 212 10.98 5.41 4.59
C ASP A 212 10.47 5.05 3.19
N LYS A 213 10.61 5.99 2.26
CA LYS A 213 10.25 5.81 0.85
C LYS A 213 11.51 5.92 0.02
N TYR A 214 11.87 4.84 -0.64
CA TYR A 214 13.00 4.78 -1.54
C TYR A 214 12.52 4.73 -2.99
N TYR A 215 13.05 5.58 -3.84
CA TYR A 215 12.85 5.57 -5.28
C TYR A 215 14.20 5.48 -5.98
N ASN A 216 14.25 4.65 -7.03
CA ASN A 216 15.42 4.54 -7.89
C ASN A 216 14.99 4.32 -9.34
N GLN A 217 15.45 5.22 -10.20
CA GLN A 217 15.26 5.18 -11.63
C GLN A 217 16.61 4.95 -12.31
N LYS A 218 16.74 3.81 -13.00
CA LYS A 218 18.03 3.35 -13.55
C LYS A 218 18.49 4.11 -14.78
N ASP A 219 17.57 4.60 -15.61
CA ASP A 219 17.86 5.29 -16.88
C ASP A 219 18.51 6.66 -16.68
N ASP A 220 18.07 7.42 -15.67
CA ASP A 220 18.59 8.77 -15.37
C ASP A 220 19.53 8.78 -14.15
N ALA A 221 19.87 7.59 -13.62
CA ALA A 221 20.64 7.41 -12.37
C ALA A 221 20.12 8.26 -11.21
N ILE A 222 18.79 8.42 -11.12
CA ILE A 222 18.13 9.19 -10.06
C ILE A 222 17.80 8.24 -8.92
N SER A 223 18.20 8.61 -7.71
CA SER A 223 17.73 7.98 -6.49
C SER A 223 17.22 9.02 -5.51
N GLU A 224 16.08 8.75 -4.93
CA GLU A 224 15.43 9.59 -3.94
C GLU A 224 15.11 8.76 -2.70
N ASN A 225 15.37 9.32 -1.53
CA ASN A 225 14.99 8.72 -0.26
C ASN A 225 14.23 9.76 0.57
N ILE A 226 13.00 9.44 0.96
CA ILE A 226 12.17 10.28 1.82
C ILE A 226 11.94 9.52 3.13
N PHE A 227 12.68 9.93 4.16
CA PHE A 227 12.43 9.50 5.51
C PHE A 227 11.43 10.44 6.17
N GLY A 228 10.43 9.90 6.84
CA GLY A 228 9.41 10.69 7.53
C GLY A 228 9.10 10.17 8.92
N THR A 229 8.73 11.09 9.80
CA THR A 229 8.21 10.80 11.13
C THR A 229 6.91 11.57 11.30
N GLN A 230 5.90 10.91 11.85
CA GLN A 230 4.61 11.49 12.17
C GLN A 230 4.31 11.19 13.62
N ALA A 231 3.81 12.16 14.37
CA ALA A 231 3.40 11.95 15.74
C ALA A 231 2.11 12.68 16.03
N TYR A 232 1.30 12.13 16.93
CA TYR A 232 0.09 12.79 17.39
C TYR A 232 -0.19 12.52 18.87
N VAL A 233 -0.89 13.45 19.48
CA VAL A 233 -1.49 13.34 20.81
C VAL A 233 -2.91 13.88 20.70
N ALA A 234 -3.88 13.07 21.09
CA ALA A 234 -5.28 13.43 21.13
C ALA A 234 -5.85 13.13 22.53
N LEU A 235 -6.43 14.15 23.16
CA LEU A 235 -7.04 14.10 24.47
C LEU A 235 -8.49 14.56 24.36
N LYS A 236 -9.39 13.88 25.06
CA LYS A 236 -10.80 14.25 25.14
C LYS A 236 -11.20 14.29 26.60
N ILE A 237 -11.71 15.42 27.05
CA ILE A 237 -12.09 15.67 28.43
C ILE A 237 -13.48 16.31 28.41
N MET A 238 -14.50 15.53 28.79
CA MET A 238 -15.90 15.95 28.73
C MET A 238 -16.27 16.48 27.34
N ASP A 239 -16.64 17.77 27.26
CA ASP A 239 -17.03 18.46 26.04
C ASP A 239 -15.85 19.05 25.27
N PHE A 240 -14.62 18.91 25.76
CA PHE A 240 -13.43 19.41 25.10
C PHE A 240 -12.66 18.29 24.39
N ASP A 241 -12.20 18.56 23.16
CA ASP A 241 -11.21 17.73 22.49
C ASP A 241 -9.97 18.55 22.13
N PHE A 242 -8.80 17.97 22.35
CA PHE A 242 -7.51 18.58 22.06
C PHE A 242 -6.71 17.60 21.21
N LYS A 243 -6.15 18.08 20.10
CA LYS A 243 -5.31 17.27 19.21
C LYS A 243 -4.12 18.10 18.78
N ILE A 244 -2.93 17.57 19.00
CA ILE A 244 -1.71 18.01 18.33
C ILE A 244 -1.24 16.89 17.43
N GLU A 245 -0.90 17.20 16.19
CA GLU A 245 -0.23 16.28 15.28
C GLU A 245 0.88 17.01 14.54
N GLY A 246 1.98 16.34 14.28
CA GLY A 246 3.10 16.89 13.54
C GLY A 246 3.75 15.85 12.65
N SER A 247 4.36 16.32 11.57
CA SER A 247 5.16 15.48 10.70
C SER A 247 6.46 16.17 10.32
N PHE A 248 7.51 15.36 10.24
CA PHE A 248 8.83 15.75 9.75
C PHE A 248 9.17 14.84 8.58
N LYS A 249 9.75 15.41 7.51
CA LYS A 249 10.24 14.67 6.35
C LYS A 249 11.61 15.18 5.97
N ASN A 250 12.50 14.25 5.69
CA ASN A 250 13.82 14.50 5.12
C ASN A 250 13.90 13.79 3.76
N GLN A 251 14.10 14.57 2.70
CA GLN A 251 14.19 14.10 1.33
C GLN A 251 15.62 14.27 0.83
N THR A 252 16.29 13.17 0.54
CA THR A 252 17.62 13.16 -0.07
C THR A 252 17.50 12.73 -1.53
N ILE A 253 17.95 13.56 -2.46
CA ILE A 253 17.95 13.27 -3.90
C ILE A 253 19.40 13.19 -4.38
N THR A 254 19.72 12.13 -5.11
CA THR A 254 21.01 11.94 -5.80
C THR A 254 20.73 11.69 -7.27
N SER A 255 21.46 12.37 -8.15
CA SER A 255 21.40 12.19 -9.60
C SER A 255 22.78 12.42 -10.19
N ASP A 256 23.11 11.74 -11.28
CA ASP A 256 24.34 12.02 -12.03
C ASP A 256 24.34 13.42 -12.69
N LEU A 257 23.15 14.04 -12.84
CA LEU A 257 22.96 15.34 -13.50
C LEU A 257 22.86 16.52 -12.51
N TYR A 258 22.66 16.26 -11.21
CA TYR A 258 22.45 17.29 -10.19
C TYR A 258 23.29 17.05 -8.94
N THR A 259 23.71 18.13 -8.28
CA THR A 259 24.32 18.06 -6.94
C THR A 259 23.34 17.40 -5.97
N LYS A 260 23.85 16.58 -5.04
CA LYS A 260 23.05 15.95 -3.98
C LYS A 260 22.17 16.99 -3.28
N GLY A 261 20.85 16.85 -3.42
CA GLY A 261 19.85 17.70 -2.78
C GLY A 261 19.41 17.09 -1.46
N ASN A 262 19.17 17.94 -0.46
CA ASN A 262 18.68 17.50 0.83
C ASN A 262 17.68 18.51 1.39
N ASN A 263 16.40 18.14 1.40
CA ASN A 263 15.30 19.02 1.72
C ASN A 263 14.59 18.55 2.99
N TYR A 264 14.23 19.51 3.82
CA TYR A 264 13.53 19.26 5.08
C TYR A 264 12.16 19.91 5.05
N TYR A 265 11.16 19.16 5.48
CA TYR A 265 9.79 19.60 5.60
C TYR A 265 9.29 19.29 7.01
N PHE A 266 8.68 20.26 7.66
CA PHE A 266 8.01 20.08 8.93
C PHE A 266 6.60 20.66 8.85
N ASN A 267 5.65 20.01 9.49
CA ASN A 267 4.36 20.63 9.79
C ASN A 267 3.86 20.21 11.17
N THR A 268 3.05 21.06 11.76
CA THR A 268 2.32 20.79 13.00
C THR A 268 0.95 21.44 12.95
N LYS A 269 -0.04 20.75 13.50
CA LYS A 269 -1.41 21.18 13.60
C LYS A 269 -1.86 20.99 15.03
N ALA A 270 -2.26 22.08 15.68
CA ALA A 270 -2.90 22.05 16.98
C ALA A 270 -4.37 22.41 16.81
N THR A 271 -5.26 21.60 17.35
CA THR A 271 -6.72 21.78 17.29
C THR A 271 -7.30 21.64 18.69
N LEU A 272 -8.13 22.60 19.07
CA LEU A 272 -9.00 22.56 20.23
C LEU A 272 -10.44 22.56 19.72
N GLY A 273 -11.28 21.71 20.26
CA GLY A 273 -12.71 21.77 20.03
C GLY A 273 -13.51 21.66 21.31
N VAL A 274 -14.74 22.13 21.19
CA VAL A 274 -15.72 22.27 22.26
C VAL A 274 -17.06 21.79 21.73
N LYS A 275 -17.75 20.99 22.53
CA LYS A 275 -19.11 20.51 22.29
C LYS A 275 -20.08 21.21 23.23
N PRO A 276 -20.45 22.47 22.96
CA PRO A 276 -21.38 23.19 23.84
C PRO A 276 -22.75 22.51 23.93
N PHE A 277 -23.14 21.76 22.88
CA PHE A 277 -24.38 21.00 22.82
C PHE A 277 -24.15 19.63 22.16
N SER A 278 -25.04 18.66 22.39
CA SER A 278 -24.94 17.31 21.80
C SER A 278 -24.97 17.29 20.26
N PHE A 279 -25.58 18.31 19.64
CA PHE A 279 -25.74 18.45 18.20
C PHE A 279 -24.72 19.41 17.56
N MET A 280 -23.80 19.99 18.33
CA MET A 280 -22.87 21.01 17.85
C MET A 280 -21.47 20.76 18.39
N ASN A 281 -20.50 20.70 17.49
CA ASN A 281 -19.09 20.59 17.81
C ASN A 281 -18.31 21.66 17.06
N ILE A 282 -17.69 22.58 17.80
CA ILE A 282 -16.90 23.68 17.24
C ILE A 282 -15.43 23.34 17.43
N LYS A 283 -14.63 23.38 16.37
CA LYS A 283 -13.18 23.18 16.44
C LYS A 283 -12.46 24.38 15.84
N GLY A 284 -11.36 24.75 16.48
CA GLY A 284 -10.47 25.81 16.04
C GLY A 284 -9.02 25.42 16.30
N GLY A 285 -8.09 26.05 15.60
CA GLY A 285 -6.69 25.71 15.76
C GLY A 285 -5.74 26.51 14.91
N ILE A 286 -4.50 26.04 14.93
CA ILE A 286 -3.40 26.59 14.16
C ILE A 286 -2.73 25.48 13.38
N TYR A 287 -2.30 25.83 12.18
CA TYR A 287 -1.45 25.03 11.32
C TYR A 287 -0.16 25.80 11.06
N LEU A 288 0.96 25.13 11.26
CA LEU A 288 2.30 25.63 11.01
C LEU A 288 3.01 24.66 10.08
N ALA A 289 3.66 25.16 9.04
CA ALA A 289 4.51 24.37 8.17
C ALA A 289 5.78 25.11 7.83
N GLU A 290 6.86 24.37 7.64
CA GLU A 290 8.14 24.87 7.19
C GLU A 290 8.68 23.98 6.09
N SER A 291 9.17 24.61 5.02
CA SER A 291 9.83 23.95 3.90
C SER A 291 10.98 24.81 3.45
N GLU A 292 12.21 24.32 3.57
CA GLU A 292 13.41 24.98 3.03
C GLU A 292 13.53 26.47 3.46
N GLY A 293 13.18 26.78 4.72
CA GLY A 293 13.23 28.14 5.28
C GLY A 293 11.99 29.01 5.01
N ASN A 294 11.01 28.52 4.25
CA ASN A 294 9.72 29.18 4.09
C ASN A 294 8.73 28.66 5.14
N THR A 295 8.25 29.57 5.99
CA THR A 295 7.25 29.25 7.02
C THR A 295 5.85 29.65 6.56
N PHE A 296 4.89 28.77 6.77
CA PHE A 296 3.46 29.01 6.56
C PHE A 296 2.73 28.88 7.90
N PHE A 297 1.88 29.84 8.19
CA PHE A 297 1.00 29.84 9.35
C PHE A 297 -0.43 30.11 8.90
N ALA A 298 -1.36 29.25 9.30
CA ALA A 298 -2.78 29.43 9.03
C ALA A 298 -3.61 29.09 10.28
N PRO A 299 -4.45 30.01 10.77
CA PRO A 299 -5.52 29.65 11.68
C PRO A 299 -6.63 28.90 10.93
N HIS A 300 -7.29 27.96 11.59
CA HIS A 300 -8.44 27.24 11.02
C HIS A 300 -9.58 27.13 12.04
N ALA A 301 -10.80 27.10 11.55
CA ALA A 301 -12.00 26.82 12.35
C ALA A 301 -13.04 26.08 11.52
N TYR A 302 -13.74 25.12 12.12
CA TYR A 302 -14.81 24.35 11.48
C TYR A 302 -15.79 23.83 12.53
N GLY A 303 -17.06 23.68 12.13
CA GLY A 303 -18.14 23.19 12.97
C GLY A 303 -18.89 22.03 12.32
N SER A 304 -19.32 21.07 13.12
CA SER A 304 -20.15 19.92 12.71
C SER A 304 -21.27 19.66 13.69
#